data_AF-A0A836QGX8-F1
#
_entry.id   AF-A0A836QGX8-F1
#
_cell.length_a   1.000
_cell.length_b   1.000
_cell.length_c   1.000
_cell.angle_alpha   90.00
_cell.angle_beta   90.00
_cell.angle_gamma   90.00
#
_symmetry.space_group_name_H-M   'P 1'
#
loop_
_entity.id
_entity.type
_entity.pdbx_description
1 polymer ?
#
loop_
_entity_poly.entity_id
_entity_poly.type
_entity_poly.pdbx_seq_one_letter_code
_entity_poly.pdbx_strand_id
1 'polypeptide(L)'
;MCEEDLIDGIGTSEWIRGTRGGTADHGGMILGRMGELVSVGVFPARPMGRAALPPDYAAVIIDSGVPRVYDDAVKEETVIAYPLGTFLVRDLLLPEAARGWRGLVGDYAQRIEFIRDISADNLGLEVAQIYQLLLGIPESTTLSEIEALARAGGAGQAFESMHRRDIGDKFPHIGPEHPVRLRRRFAFGLAEQDRVRAMVGYMNAGDMGTALELVRISHAGDRENEVADEDLLHRLAKAEGGDRADLCFLPGGYGRMTPAYDRVATTINDFLLDSGGRTAGSVQRLGAGWGGNVGGLVRKEYVSGPRRRDFEELLQRELNIDCDLANCIASPGEGACLLTPPAEG
;
A
#
# COMPACT_ATOMS: atom_id res chain seq x y z
N MET A 1 17.35 -23.41 1.94
CA MET A 1 16.44 -22.30 2.25
C MET A 1 15.93 -21.80 0.92
N CYS A 2 14.61 -21.76 0.71
CA CYS A 2 14.08 -21.14 -0.51
C CYS A 2 14.22 -19.60 -0.40
N GLU A 3 14.07 -18.89 -1.52
CA GLU A 3 14.11 -17.41 -1.52
C GLU A 3 13.03 -16.82 -0.60
N GLU A 4 11.86 -17.45 -0.53
CA GLU A 4 10.73 -17.02 0.32
C GLU A 4 11.14 -17.03 1.81
N ASP A 5 11.70 -18.15 2.29
CA ASP A 5 12.20 -18.29 3.67
C ASP A 5 13.31 -17.27 3.97
N LEU A 6 14.16 -16.97 3.00
CA LEU A 6 15.24 -15.99 3.15
C LEU A 6 14.67 -14.57 3.31
N ILE A 7 13.74 -14.18 2.45
CA ILE A 7 13.12 -12.85 2.48
C ILE A 7 12.33 -12.66 3.77
N ASP A 8 11.44 -13.61 4.11
CA ASP A 8 10.62 -13.50 5.30
C ASP A 8 11.44 -13.63 6.58
N GLY A 9 12.46 -14.49 6.59
CA GLY A 9 13.40 -14.63 7.69
C GLY A 9 14.21 -13.36 7.95
N ILE A 10 14.78 -12.73 6.91
CA ILE A 10 15.53 -11.48 7.08
C ILE A 10 14.58 -10.35 7.47
N GLY A 11 13.43 -10.20 6.79
CA GLY A 11 12.52 -9.11 7.09
C GLY A 11 11.92 -9.18 8.50
N THR A 12 11.57 -10.37 8.98
CA THR A 12 11.13 -10.54 10.38
C THR A 12 12.26 -10.40 11.39
N SER A 13 13.53 -10.55 10.99
CA SER A 13 14.67 -10.31 11.88
C SER A 13 14.74 -8.84 12.34
N GLU A 14 14.22 -7.89 11.55
CA GLU A 14 14.14 -6.49 11.95
C GLU A 14 13.25 -6.29 13.19
N TRP A 15 12.31 -7.20 13.44
CA TRP A 15 11.45 -7.15 14.61
C TRP A 15 12.22 -7.27 15.94
N ILE A 16 13.41 -7.87 15.90
CA ILE A 16 14.34 -7.92 17.04
C ILE A 16 14.85 -6.52 17.39
N ARG A 17 14.90 -5.61 16.41
CA ARG A 17 15.29 -4.20 16.59
C ARG A 17 14.11 -3.28 16.89
N GLY A 18 12.91 -3.84 17.07
CA GLY A 18 11.69 -3.10 17.43
C GLY A 18 10.90 -2.56 16.23
N THR A 19 11.36 -2.74 14.99
CA THR A 19 10.57 -2.35 13.81
C THR A 19 9.63 -3.49 13.43
N ARG A 20 8.31 -3.27 13.49
CA ARG A 20 7.28 -4.25 13.09
C ARG A 20 6.87 -4.09 11.62
N GLY A 21 7.85 -3.87 10.74
CA GLY A 21 7.64 -3.69 9.30
C GLY A 21 7.31 -4.99 8.58
N GLY A 22 6.83 -4.87 7.34
CA GLY A 22 6.68 -6.00 6.41
C GLY A 22 8.00 -6.36 5.72
N THR A 23 7.94 -7.28 4.76
CA THR A 23 9.13 -7.85 4.10
C THR A 23 9.40 -7.28 2.70
N ALA A 24 8.71 -6.19 2.33
CA ALA A 24 8.74 -5.61 0.98
C ALA A 24 10.13 -5.15 0.53
N ASP A 25 10.91 -4.45 1.37
CA ASP A 25 12.26 -3.97 1.03
C ASP A 25 13.19 -5.16 0.74
N HIS A 26 13.14 -6.18 1.58
CA HIS A 26 13.89 -7.43 1.45
C HIS A 26 13.48 -8.18 0.18
N GLY A 27 12.18 -8.22 -0.11
CA GLY A 27 11.64 -8.75 -1.34
C GLY A 27 12.17 -8.02 -2.57
N GLY A 28 12.22 -6.69 -2.56
CA GLY A 28 12.80 -5.89 -3.64
C GLY A 28 14.30 -6.16 -3.84
N MET A 29 15.05 -6.33 -2.74
CA MET A 29 16.48 -6.64 -2.79
C MET A 29 16.77 -8.01 -3.40
N ILE A 30 15.91 -9.01 -3.18
CA ILE A 30 16.16 -10.40 -3.63
C ILE A 30 15.47 -10.71 -4.96
N LEU A 31 14.23 -10.25 -5.14
CA LEU A 31 13.39 -10.60 -6.29
C LEU A 31 13.44 -9.57 -7.42
N GLY A 32 14.26 -8.52 -7.28
CA GLY A 32 14.46 -7.52 -8.32
C GLY A 32 14.86 -8.14 -9.67
N ARG A 33 14.36 -7.55 -10.77
CA ARG A 33 14.66 -7.98 -12.14
C ARG A 33 15.09 -6.77 -12.94
N MET A 34 16.21 -6.90 -13.65
CA MET A 34 16.76 -5.80 -14.43
C MET A 34 15.74 -5.28 -15.45
N GLY A 35 15.45 -3.98 -15.41
CA GLY A 35 14.52 -3.32 -16.32
C GLY A 35 13.04 -3.60 -16.08
N GLU A 36 12.66 -4.28 -15.00
CA GLU A 36 11.26 -4.58 -14.68
C GLU A 36 10.83 -3.97 -13.33
N LEU A 37 9.56 -3.60 -13.23
CA LEU A 37 8.89 -3.41 -11.95
C LEU A 37 8.34 -4.77 -11.50
N VAL A 38 8.66 -5.17 -10.27
CA VAL A 38 8.25 -6.46 -9.70
C VAL A 38 7.29 -6.23 -8.55
N SER A 39 6.11 -6.86 -8.62
CA SER A 39 5.19 -6.96 -7.47
C SER A 39 5.60 -8.14 -6.61
N VAL A 40 5.75 -7.88 -5.31
CA VAL A 40 6.20 -8.86 -4.32
C VAL A 40 5.10 -9.11 -3.30
N GLY A 41 4.68 -10.36 -3.17
CA GLY A 41 3.82 -10.82 -2.08
C GLY A 41 4.58 -10.81 -0.76
N VAL A 42 3.87 -10.91 0.36
CA VAL A 42 4.47 -10.98 1.70
C VAL A 42 3.81 -12.11 2.48
N PHE A 43 4.60 -12.93 3.19
CA PHE A 43 4.13 -14.05 4.00
C PHE A 43 3.24 -15.08 3.25
N PRO A 44 3.74 -15.81 2.24
CA PRO A 44 5.15 -15.90 1.86
C PRO A 44 5.58 -14.80 0.89
N ALA A 45 6.82 -14.34 1.04
CA ALA A 45 7.41 -13.43 0.08
C ALA A 45 7.75 -14.09 -1.25
N ARG A 46 7.06 -13.68 -2.33
CA ARG A 46 7.22 -14.26 -3.67
C ARG A 46 6.84 -13.29 -4.78
N PRO A 47 7.33 -13.47 -6.03
CA PRO A 47 6.88 -12.67 -7.17
C PRO A 47 5.37 -12.89 -7.42
N MET A 48 4.61 -11.81 -7.49
CA MET A 48 3.16 -11.82 -7.75
C MET A 48 2.80 -11.25 -9.13
N GLY A 49 3.73 -10.54 -9.75
CA GLY A 49 3.56 -9.95 -11.08
C GLY A 49 4.78 -9.14 -11.47
N ARG A 50 4.90 -8.83 -12.76
CA ARG A 50 5.95 -7.96 -13.28
C ARG A 50 5.48 -7.20 -14.51
N ALA A 51 6.08 -6.04 -14.73
CA ALA A 51 5.94 -5.28 -15.94
C ALA A 51 7.30 -4.71 -16.37
N ALA A 52 7.61 -4.79 -17.65
CA ALA A 52 8.80 -4.12 -18.18
C ALA A 52 8.65 -2.60 -17.98
N LEU A 53 9.72 -1.93 -17.57
CA LEU A 53 9.78 -0.47 -17.58
C LEU A 53 9.73 -0.01 -19.04
N PRO A 54 8.71 0.75 -19.48
CA PRO A 54 8.64 1.16 -20.87
C PRO A 54 9.82 2.08 -21.23
N PRO A 55 10.37 1.97 -22.46
CA PRO A 55 11.64 2.59 -22.83
C PRO A 55 11.61 4.12 -22.81
N ASP A 56 10.44 4.74 -22.89
CA ASP A 56 10.20 6.17 -22.84
C ASP A 56 9.98 6.70 -21.40
N TYR A 57 9.94 5.81 -20.40
CA TYR A 57 9.84 6.16 -18.98
C TYR A 57 11.14 5.91 -18.22
N ALA A 58 11.32 6.65 -17.14
CA ALA A 58 12.34 6.44 -16.13
C ALA A 58 11.65 6.29 -14.78
N ALA A 59 12.15 5.37 -13.95
CA ALA A 59 11.85 5.40 -12.53
C ALA A 59 12.70 6.48 -11.86
N VAL A 60 12.07 7.31 -11.03
CA VAL A 60 12.71 8.45 -10.38
C VAL A 60 12.57 8.37 -8.87
N ILE A 61 13.60 8.84 -8.17
CA ILE A 61 13.60 9.06 -6.73
C ILE A 61 14.08 10.49 -6.49
N ILE A 62 13.24 11.30 -5.87
CA ILE A 62 13.51 12.70 -5.55
C ILE A 62 13.43 12.84 -4.04
N ASP A 63 14.52 13.31 -3.42
CA ASP A 63 14.50 13.68 -2.00
C ASP A 63 13.60 14.91 -1.84
N SER A 64 12.57 14.80 -1.00
CA SER A 64 11.63 15.90 -0.78
C SER A 64 12.22 17.01 0.09
N GLY A 65 13.38 16.78 0.72
CA GLY A 65 13.96 17.68 1.72
C GLY A 65 13.15 17.78 3.03
N VAL A 66 12.08 17.00 3.16
CA VAL A 66 11.21 17.01 4.36
C VAL A 66 11.75 15.94 5.32
N PRO A 67 12.22 16.33 6.53
CA PRO A 67 12.73 15.37 7.48
C PRO A 67 11.61 14.46 8.00
N ARG A 68 11.93 13.17 8.18
CA ARG A 68 11.01 12.22 8.81
C ARG A 68 10.97 12.46 10.31
N VAL A 69 9.79 12.82 10.81
CA VAL A 69 9.50 12.87 12.24
C VAL A 69 8.50 11.77 12.54
N TYR A 70 8.91 10.78 13.34
CA TYR A 70 8.05 9.67 13.72
C TYR A 70 7.16 10.06 14.89
N ASP A 71 5.86 9.80 14.73
CA ASP A 71 4.95 9.64 15.85
C ASP A 71 4.75 8.12 16.04
N ASP A 72 5.33 7.58 17.12
CA ASP A 72 5.28 6.15 17.39
C ASP A 72 3.85 5.67 17.65
N ALA A 73 2.99 6.47 18.29
CA ALA A 73 1.60 6.09 18.49
C ALA A 73 0.85 5.99 17.16
N VAL A 74 0.97 7.00 16.29
CA VAL A 74 0.31 6.93 14.96
C VAL A 74 0.87 5.78 14.12
N LYS A 75 2.17 5.49 14.24
CA LYS A 75 2.80 4.37 13.55
C LYS A 75 2.23 3.03 14.02
N GLU A 76 2.12 2.84 15.33
CA GLU A 76 1.58 1.62 15.94
C GLU A 76 0.08 1.46 15.66
N GLU A 77 -0.69 2.53 15.79
CA GLU A 77 -2.13 2.59 15.45
C GLU A 77 -2.39 2.06 14.02
N THR A 78 -1.59 2.52 13.07
CA THR A 78 -1.67 2.08 11.67
C THR A 78 -1.45 0.57 11.52
N VAL A 79 -0.50 -0.01 12.28
CA VAL A 79 -0.18 -1.44 12.21
C VAL A 79 -1.25 -2.26 12.92
N ILE A 80 -1.78 -1.79 14.06
CA ILE A 80 -2.85 -2.44 14.83
C ILE A 80 -4.17 -2.51 14.06
N ALA A 81 -4.45 -1.51 13.22
CA ALA A 81 -5.67 -1.48 12.42
C ALA A 81 -5.83 -2.74 11.51
N TYR A 82 -4.73 -3.32 11.03
CA TYR A 82 -4.77 -4.50 10.17
C TYR A 82 -5.22 -5.79 10.87
N PRO A 83 -4.57 -6.28 11.96
CA PRO A 83 -5.06 -7.45 12.67
C PRO A 83 -6.45 -7.20 13.29
N LEU A 84 -6.74 -5.98 13.76
CA LEU A 84 -8.05 -5.66 14.34
C LEU A 84 -9.17 -5.72 13.29
N GLY A 85 -8.96 -5.12 12.11
CA GLY A 85 -9.92 -5.17 11.01
C GLY A 85 -10.05 -6.57 10.41
N THR A 86 -8.95 -7.32 10.33
CA THR A 86 -8.95 -8.70 9.85
C THR A 86 -9.77 -9.60 10.77
N PHE A 87 -9.60 -9.45 12.10
CA PHE A 87 -10.45 -10.11 13.10
C PHE A 87 -11.91 -9.73 12.93
N LEU A 88 -12.21 -8.43 12.83
CA LEU A 88 -13.60 -7.97 12.71
C LEU A 88 -14.28 -8.52 11.45
N VAL A 89 -13.59 -8.52 10.30
CA VAL A 89 -14.11 -9.13 9.07
C VAL A 89 -14.31 -10.64 9.24
N ARG A 90 -13.30 -11.37 9.70
CA ARG A 90 -13.33 -12.84 9.75
C ARG A 90 -14.30 -13.39 10.79
N ASP A 91 -14.30 -12.83 11.99
CA ASP A 91 -14.95 -13.40 13.17
C ASP A 91 -16.28 -12.74 13.52
N LEU A 92 -16.56 -11.53 13.01
CA LEU A 92 -17.80 -10.80 13.31
C LEU A 92 -18.66 -10.53 12.06
N LEU A 93 -18.11 -9.94 11.01
CA LEU A 93 -18.89 -9.54 9.83
C LEU A 93 -19.23 -10.70 8.89
N LEU A 94 -18.23 -11.49 8.49
CA LEU A 94 -18.44 -12.60 7.54
C LEU A 94 -19.38 -13.70 8.08
N PRO A 95 -19.34 -14.11 9.37
CA PRO A 95 -20.31 -15.07 9.89
C PRO A 95 -21.76 -14.63 9.77
N GLU A 96 -22.03 -13.32 9.88
CA GLU A 96 -23.35 -12.75 9.66
C GLU A 96 -23.71 -12.69 8.17
N ALA A 97 -22.78 -12.21 7.33
CA ALA A 97 -22.98 -12.01 5.90
C ALA A 97 -23.07 -13.32 5.10
N ALA A 98 -22.37 -14.38 5.53
CA ALA A 98 -22.29 -15.67 4.85
C ALA A 98 -23.65 -16.35 4.63
N ARG A 99 -24.69 -15.95 5.38
CA ARG A 99 -26.06 -16.47 5.23
C ARG A 99 -26.77 -15.97 3.97
N GLY A 100 -26.30 -14.88 3.36
CA GLY A 100 -26.95 -14.24 2.22
C GLY A 100 -26.07 -14.03 0.99
N TRP A 101 -24.75 -14.16 1.13
CA TRP A 101 -23.81 -13.90 0.04
C TRP A 101 -23.56 -15.13 -0.84
N ARG A 102 -23.72 -14.93 -2.14
CA ARG A 102 -23.30 -15.91 -3.16
C ARG A 102 -21.79 -15.76 -3.40
N GLY A 103 -21.13 -16.86 -3.74
CA GLY A 103 -19.71 -16.88 -4.10
C GLY A 103 -18.76 -17.11 -2.92
N LEU A 104 -19.12 -16.66 -1.71
CA LEU A 104 -18.30 -16.83 -0.52
C LEU A 104 -17.93 -18.30 -0.28
N VAL A 105 -16.63 -18.58 -0.24
CA VAL A 105 -16.11 -19.92 0.03
C VAL A 105 -16.43 -20.38 1.45
N GLY A 106 -16.84 -21.65 1.60
CA GLY A 106 -17.30 -22.19 2.89
C GLY A 106 -16.21 -22.30 3.97
N ASP A 107 -14.94 -22.28 3.58
CA ASP A 107 -13.75 -22.33 4.43
C ASP A 107 -13.06 -20.95 4.57
N TYR A 108 -13.82 -19.85 4.40
CA TYR A 108 -13.26 -18.49 4.45
C TYR A 108 -12.46 -18.22 5.73
N ALA A 109 -12.92 -18.75 6.88
CA ALA A 109 -12.28 -18.49 8.16
C ALA A 109 -10.87 -19.10 8.25
N GLN A 110 -10.64 -20.24 7.59
CA GLN A 110 -9.32 -20.87 7.49
C GLN A 110 -8.39 -20.17 6.48
N ARG A 111 -8.96 -19.41 5.54
CA ARG A 111 -8.20 -18.70 4.51
C ARG A 111 -7.73 -17.32 4.94
N ILE A 112 -8.33 -16.74 5.99
CA ILE A 112 -8.02 -15.37 6.44
C ILE A 112 -7.09 -15.42 7.66
N GLU A 113 -5.81 -15.18 7.41
CA GLU A 113 -4.81 -14.95 8.45
C GLU A 113 -4.44 -13.47 8.54
N PHE A 114 -4.28 -12.81 7.40
CA PHE A 114 -3.90 -11.41 7.27
C PHE A 114 -4.89 -10.64 6.39
N ILE A 115 -4.79 -9.31 6.45
CA ILE A 115 -5.61 -8.39 5.63
C ILE A 115 -5.55 -8.72 4.13
N ARG A 116 -4.38 -9.13 3.60
CA ARG A 116 -4.21 -9.48 2.18
C ARG A 116 -5.05 -10.67 1.72
N ASP A 117 -5.41 -11.54 2.66
CA ASP A 117 -6.20 -12.74 2.35
C ASP A 117 -7.67 -12.38 2.10
N ILE A 118 -8.08 -11.16 2.47
CA ILE A 118 -9.40 -10.62 2.15
C ILE A 118 -9.33 -10.02 0.76
N SER A 119 -9.64 -10.85 -0.24
CA SER A 119 -9.74 -10.45 -1.64
C SER A 119 -10.88 -11.19 -2.33
N ALA A 120 -11.35 -10.59 -3.43
CA ALA A 120 -12.36 -11.19 -4.30
C ALA A 120 -11.97 -12.62 -4.71
N ASP A 121 -10.74 -12.79 -5.21
CA ASP A 121 -10.27 -14.07 -5.72
C ASP A 121 -10.06 -15.13 -4.63
N ASN A 122 -9.54 -14.75 -3.45
CA ASN A 122 -9.26 -15.74 -2.40
C ASN A 122 -10.52 -16.23 -1.68
N LEU A 123 -11.52 -15.35 -1.55
CA LEU A 123 -12.73 -15.62 -0.78
C LEU A 123 -13.98 -15.85 -1.64
N GLY A 124 -13.88 -15.68 -2.96
CA GLY A 124 -15.03 -15.73 -3.87
C GLY A 124 -16.00 -14.57 -3.66
N LEU A 125 -15.48 -13.40 -3.25
CA LEU A 125 -16.28 -12.21 -3.01
C LEU A 125 -16.44 -11.39 -4.29
N GLU A 126 -17.61 -10.78 -4.44
CA GLU A 126 -17.83 -9.69 -5.38
C GLU A 126 -17.27 -8.37 -4.82
N VAL A 127 -16.86 -7.44 -5.68
CA VAL A 127 -16.36 -6.12 -5.25
C VAL A 127 -17.40 -5.38 -4.39
N ALA A 128 -18.68 -5.51 -4.75
CA ALA A 128 -19.80 -4.99 -3.96
C ALA A 128 -19.82 -5.52 -2.52
N GLN A 129 -19.50 -6.80 -2.31
CA GLN A 129 -19.46 -7.41 -0.99
C GLN A 129 -18.28 -6.88 -0.16
N ILE A 130 -17.14 -6.56 -0.80
CA ILE A 130 -16.02 -5.90 -0.12
C ILE A 130 -16.42 -4.51 0.38
N TYR A 131 -17.15 -3.73 -0.43
CA TYR A 131 -17.68 -2.43 0.03
C TYR A 131 -18.70 -2.57 1.17
N GLN A 132 -19.53 -3.62 1.16
CA GLN A 132 -20.41 -3.93 2.28
C GLN A 132 -19.63 -4.29 3.56
N LEU A 133 -18.52 -5.03 3.45
CA LEU A 133 -17.63 -5.25 4.59
C LEU A 133 -17.08 -3.92 5.12
N LEU A 134 -16.56 -3.06 4.24
CA LEU A 134 -16.01 -1.75 4.64
C LEU A 134 -17.04 -0.86 5.35
N LEU A 135 -18.32 -0.90 4.93
CA LEU A 135 -19.42 -0.21 5.63
C LEU A 135 -19.64 -0.76 7.05
N GLY A 136 -19.47 -2.08 7.25
CA GLY A 136 -19.57 -2.73 8.55
C GLY A 136 -18.38 -2.48 9.48
N ILE A 137 -17.25 -2.00 8.96
CA ILE A 137 -16.08 -1.61 9.76
C ILE A 137 -16.32 -0.21 10.33
N PRO A 138 -16.17 0.03 11.64
CA PRO A 138 -16.32 1.37 12.21
C PRO A 138 -15.20 2.32 11.74
N GLU A 139 -15.53 3.59 11.53
CA GLU A 139 -14.53 4.64 11.19
C GLU A 139 -13.43 4.73 12.25
N SER A 140 -13.82 4.68 13.52
CA SER A 140 -12.92 4.68 14.68
C SER A 140 -13.43 3.71 15.73
N THR A 141 -12.50 3.08 16.45
CA THR A 141 -12.80 2.17 17.56
C THR A 141 -11.66 2.18 18.58
N THR A 142 -11.85 1.53 19.73
CA THR A 142 -10.77 1.13 20.64
C THR A 142 -10.63 -0.40 20.71
N LEU A 143 -9.55 -0.90 21.33
CA LEU A 143 -9.40 -2.34 21.55
C LEU A 143 -10.48 -2.87 22.49
N SER A 144 -10.81 -2.10 23.53
CA SER A 144 -11.87 -2.44 24.50
C SER A 144 -13.24 -2.55 23.84
N GLU A 145 -13.56 -1.67 22.89
CA GLU A 145 -14.82 -1.72 22.14
C GLU A 145 -14.92 -2.98 21.28
N ILE A 146 -13.85 -3.34 20.55
CA ILE A 146 -13.85 -4.57 19.75
C ILE A 146 -13.87 -5.82 20.64
N GLU A 147 -13.20 -5.79 21.79
CA GLU A 147 -13.27 -6.88 22.77
C GLU A 147 -14.71 -7.08 23.27
N ALA A 148 -15.40 -6.00 23.62
CA ALA A 148 -16.78 -6.06 24.07
C ALA A 148 -17.71 -6.62 22.97
N LEU A 149 -17.55 -6.16 21.73
CA LEU A 149 -18.28 -6.70 20.57
C LEU A 149 -17.98 -8.19 20.37
N ALA A 150 -16.71 -8.60 20.47
CA ALA A 150 -16.30 -9.99 20.35
C ALA A 150 -16.93 -10.86 21.44
N ARG A 151 -16.95 -10.41 22.69
CA ARG A 151 -17.58 -11.15 23.80
C ARG A 151 -19.09 -11.26 23.60
N ALA A 152 -19.75 -10.19 23.18
CA ALA A 152 -21.18 -10.20 22.87
C ALA A 152 -21.53 -11.13 21.69
N GLY A 153 -20.67 -11.18 20.67
CA GLY A 153 -20.82 -12.04 19.48
C GLY A 153 -20.33 -13.48 19.66
N GLY A 154 -19.85 -13.88 20.84
CA GLY A 154 -19.30 -15.22 21.09
C GLY A 154 -17.90 -15.48 20.53
N ALA A 155 -17.22 -14.45 20.01
CA ALA A 155 -15.86 -14.49 19.45
C ALA A 155 -14.76 -14.06 20.44
N GLY A 156 -15.07 -13.93 21.74
CA GLY A 156 -14.12 -13.43 22.76
C GLY A 156 -12.80 -14.22 22.84
N GLN A 157 -12.85 -15.55 22.71
CA GLN A 157 -11.64 -16.40 22.68
C GLN A 157 -10.78 -16.17 21.42
N ALA A 158 -11.42 -15.91 20.27
CA ALA A 158 -10.73 -15.57 19.04
C ALA A 158 -10.06 -14.19 19.14
N PHE A 159 -10.73 -13.22 19.78
CA PHE A 159 -10.15 -11.91 20.08
C PHE A 159 -8.93 -12.03 21.00
N GLU A 160 -9.04 -12.75 22.11
CA GLU A 160 -7.92 -12.97 23.04
C GLU A 160 -6.71 -13.61 22.35
N SER A 161 -6.96 -14.53 21.42
CA SER A 161 -5.92 -15.21 20.63
C SER A 161 -5.25 -14.27 19.62
N MET A 162 -6.04 -13.48 18.88
CA MET A 162 -5.52 -12.46 17.96
C MET A 162 -4.73 -11.39 18.72
N HIS A 163 -5.29 -10.85 19.81
CA HIS A 163 -4.65 -9.83 20.62
C HIS A 163 -3.30 -10.31 21.13
N ARG A 164 -3.21 -11.52 21.72
CA ARG A 164 -1.95 -12.08 22.20
C ARG A 164 -0.93 -12.29 21.08
N ARG A 165 -1.36 -12.81 19.93
CA ARG A 165 -0.47 -13.16 18.83
C ARG A 165 0.03 -11.92 18.09
N ASP A 166 -0.86 -10.97 17.80
CA ASP A 166 -0.62 -9.92 16.81
C ASP A 166 -0.36 -8.55 17.45
N ILE A 167 -0.98 -8.27 18.60
CA ILE A 167 -0.90 -6.99 19.32
C ILE A 167 -0.04 -7.14 20.57
N GLY A 168 -0.60 -7.63 21.68
CA GLY A 168 0.09 -7.90 22.94
C GLY A 168 0.98 -6.73 23.37
N ASP A 169 2.16 -7.05 23.89
CA ASP A 169 3.13 -6.04 24.35
C ASP A 169 3.98 -5.44 23.21
N LYS A 170 3.62 -5.68 21.93
CA LYS A 170 4.41 -5.22 20.78
C LYS A 170 4.26 -3.73 20.49
N PHE A 171 3.20 -3.11 21.01
CA PHE A 171 2.80 -1.74 20.71
C PHE A 171 2.60 -0.93 22.00
N PRO A 172 3.69 -0.56 22.69
CA PRO A 172 3.64 0.05 24.02
C PRO A 172 3.04 1.46 24.04
N HIS A 173 2.88 2.13 22.90
CA HIS A 173 2.32 3.49 22.82
C HIS A 173 0.80 3.50 22.66
N ILE A 174 0.18 2.32 22.50
CA ILE A 174 -1.25 2.15 22.26
C ILE A 174 -1.87 1.35 23.40
N GLY A 175 -2.61 2.04 24.27
CA GLY A 175 -3.41 1.41 25.32
C GLY A 175 -4.79 0.94 24.81
N PRO A 176 -5.54 0.19 25.64
CA PRO A 176 -6.84 -0.37 25.26
C PRO A 176 -7.88 0.66 24.79
N GLU A 177 -7.80 1.89 25.30
CA GLU A 177 -8.72 3.00 25.00
C GLU A 177 -8.20 3.96 23.92
N HIS A 178 -7.03 3.70 23.35
CA HIS A 178 -6.50 4.56 22.30
C HIS A 178 -7.38 4.45 21.03
N PRO A 179 -7.76 5.57 20.39
CA PRO A 179 -8.59 5.55 19.19
C PRO A 179 -7.80 5.02 17.98
N VAL A 180 -8.32 3.95 17.37
CA VAL A 180 -7.82 3.37 16.13
C VAL A 180 -8.73 3.80 14.99
N ARG A 181 -8.17 4.42 13.94
CA ARG A 181 -8.91 4.88 12.75
C ARG A 181 -9.12 3.72 11.78
N LEU A 182 -9.92 2.76 12.21
CA LEU A 182 -9.93 1.42 11.66
C LEU A 182 -10.30 1.37 10.18
N ARG A 183 -11.43 1.99 9.78
CA ARG A 183 -11.95 1.87 8.41
C ARG A 183 -10.98 2.42 7.37
N ARG A 184 -10.56 3.69 7.47
CA ARG A 184 -9.63 4.28 6.48
C ARG A 184 -8.32 3.53 6.33
N ARG A 185 -7.77 3.01 7.43
CA ARG A 185 -6.52 2.23 7.44
C ARG A 185 -6.73 0.91 6.73
N PHE A 186 -7.80 0.20 7.11
CA PHE A 186 -8.12 -1.11 6.56
C PHE A 186 -8.47 -1.02 5.06
N ALA A 187 -9.27 -0.02 4.67
CA ALA A 187 -9.59 0.27 3.29
C ALA A 187 -8.34 0.54 2.45
N PHE A 188 -7.38 1.33 2.96
CA PHE A 188 -6.11 1.54 2.28
C PHE A 188 -5.35 0.23 2.08
N GLY A 189 -5.22 -0.59 3.14
CA GLY A 189 -4.50 -1.86 3.06
C GLY A 189 -5.10 -2.83 2.04
N LEU A 190 -6.44 -2.92 1.96
CA LEU A 190 -7.11 -3.73 0.94
C LEU A 190 -6.98 -3.13 -0.47
N ALA A 191 -7.11 -1.82 -0.61
CA ALA A 191 -7.03 -1.16 -1.91
C ALA A 191 -5.62 -1.16 -2.49
N GLU A 192 -4.59 -1.00 -1.66
CA GLU A 192 -3.21 -0.89 -2.13
C GLU A 192 -2.67 -2.21 -2.69
N GLN A 193 -3.04 -3.36 -2.09
CA GLN A 193 -2.68 -4.65 -2.68
C GLN A 193 -3.31 -4.85 -4.07
N ASP A 194 -4.57 -4.44 -4.23
CA ASP A 194 -5.30 -4.57 -5.50
C ASP A 194 -4.75 -3.59 -6.53
N ARG A 195 -4.39 -2.38 -6.08
CA ARG A 195 -3.77 -1.34 -6.89
C ARG A 195 -2.42 -1.74 -7.43
N VAL A 196 -1.55 -2.36 -6.62
CA VAL A 196 -0.25 -2.84 -7.09
C VAL A 196 -0.44 -3.88 -8.20
N ARG A 197 -1.38 -4.82 -8.01
CA ARG A 197 -1.74 -5.82 -9.02
C ARG A 197 -2.28 -5.18 -10.30
N ALA A 198 -3.23 -4.27 -10.16
CA ALA A 198 -3.86 -3.57 -11.28
C ALA A 198 -2.86 -2.70 -12.05
N MET A 199 -1.96 -1.99 -11.36
CA MET A 199 -0.91 -1.18 -12.00
C MET A 199 -0.04 -2.03 -12.91
N VAL A 200 0.41 -3.20 -12.46
CA VAL A 200 1.17 -4.14 -13.29
C VAL A 200 0.34 -4.59 -14.50
N GLY A 201 -0.95 -4.88 -14.31
CA GLY A 201 -1.87 -5.24 -15.39
C GLY A 201 -1.99 -4.14 -16.45
N TYR A 202 -2.25 -2.89 -16.05
CA TYR A 202 -2.36 -1.76 -16.97
C TYR A 202 -1.04 -1.45 -17.68
N MET A 203 0.11 -1.55 -17.00
CA MET A 203 1.41 -1.40 -17.65
C MET A 203 1.63 -2.45 -18.74
N ASN A 204 1.33 -3.72 -18.46
CA ASN A 204 1.45 -4.80 -19.44
C ASN A 204 0.48 -4.65 -20.62
N ALA A 205 -0.68 -4.03 -20.38
CA ALA A 205 -1.64 -3.68 -21.43
C ALA A 205 -1.26 -2.40 -22.22
N GLY A 206 -0.18 -1.70 -21.83
CA GLY A 206 0.24 -0.44 -22.43
C GLY A 206 -0.58 0.78 -22.00
N ASP A 207 -1.50 0.64 -21.05
CA ASP A 207 -2.29 1.74 -20.49
C ASP A 207 -1.52 2.45 -19.35
N MET A 208 -0.48 3.17 -19.74
CA MET A 208 0.28 3.99 -18.81
C MET A 208 -0.55 5.10 -18.17
N GLY A 209 -1.59 5.59 -18.86
CA GLY A 209 -2.46 6.65 -18.32
C GLY A 209 -3.17 6.21 -17.06
N THR A 210 -3.74 5.00 -17.07
CA THR A 210 -4.42 4.41 -15.92
C THR A 210 -3.41 3.89 -14.88
N ALA A 211 -2.29 3.29 -15.28
CA ALA A 211 -1.25 2.87 -14.34
C ALA A 211 -0.70 4.04 -13.49
N LEU A 212 -0.41 5.18 -14.12
CA LEU A 212 0.06 6.39 -13.42
C LEU A 212 -1.06 7.06 -12.61
N GLU A 213 -2.32 6.88 -13.01
CA GLU A 213 -3.46 7.33 -12.21
C GLU A 213 -3.56 6.56 -10.90
N LEU A 214 -3.32 5.25 -10.92
CA LEU A 214 -3.29 4.45 -9.71
C LEU A 214 -2.22 4.96 -8.74
N VAL A 215 -1.03 5.34 -9.20
CA VAL A 215 0.02 5.94 -8.35
C VAL A 215 -0.47 7.24 -7.67
N ARG A 216 -1.18 8.10 -8.41
CA ARG A 216 -1.77 9.33 -7.83
C ARG A 216 -2.86 9.01 -6.80
N ILE A 217 -3.67 7.98 -7.05
CA ILE A 217 -4.70 7.54 -6.10
C ILE A 217 -4.07 6.93 -4.84
N SER A 218 -2.98 6.15 -4.95
CA SER A 218 -2.23 5.66 -3.79
C SER A 218 -1.69 6.82 -2.95
N HIS A 219 -1.09 7.82 -3.59
CA HIS A 219 -0.66 9.04 -2.89
C HIS A 219 -1.83 9.77 -2.19
N ALA A 220 -3.00 9.87 -2.83
CA ALA A 220 -4.19 10.41 -2.18
C ALA A 220 -4.66 9.56 -0.99
N GLY A 221 -4.50 8.24 -1.09
CA GLY A 221 -4.74 7.27 -0.03
C GLY A 221 -3.77 7.39 1.13
N ASP A 222 -2.57 7.92 0.94
CA ASP A 222 -1.62 8.14 2.05
C ASP A 222 -2.02 9.31 2.97
N ARG A 223 -3.03 10.11 2.60
CA ARG A 223 -3.56 11.19 3.44
C ARG A 223 -4.40 10.63 4.59
N GLU A 224 -4.85 11.52 5.47
CA GLU A 224 -5.68 11.20 6.63
C GLU A 224 -7.20 11.25 6.34
N ASN A 225 -7.58 11.21 5.07
CA ASN A 225 -8.99 11.26 4.70
C ASN A 225 -9.71 10.00 5.19
N GLU A 226 -10.87 10.19 5.80
CA GLU A 226 -11.72 9.07 6.18
C GLU A 226 -12.42 8.48 4.95
N VAL A 227 -12.75 7.19 5.01
CA VAL A 227 -13.58 6.55 3.99
C VAL A 227 -15.03 6.61 4.45
N ALA A 228 -15.71 7.68 4.05
CA ALA A 228 -17.08 7.95 4.46
C ALA A 228 -18.08 6.96 3.84
N ASP A 229 -19.19 6.72 4.54
CA ASP A 229 -20.29 5.88 4.06
C ASP A 229 -20.80 6.32 2.67
N GLU A 230 -20.88 7.63 2.42
CA GLU A 230 -21.31 8.18 1.13
C GLU A 230 -20.43 7.72 -0.04
N ASP A 231 -19.10 7.70 0.12
CA ASP A 231 -18.20 7.23 -0.93
C ASP A 231 -18.35 5.73 -1.17
N LEU A 232 -18.48 4.94 -0.09
CA LEU A 232 -18.67 3.50 -0.19
C LEU A 232 -20.02 3.14 -0.84
N LEU A 233 -21.10 3.82 -0.47
CA LEU A 233 -22.43 3.60 -1.05
C LEU A 233 -22.47 4.01 -2.53
N HIS A 234 -21.82 5.13 -2.89
CA HIS A 234 -21.69 5.56 -4.28
C HIS A 234 -20.92 4.55 -5.13
N ARG A 235 -19.83 3.99 -4.59
CA ARG A 235 -19.04 2.95 -5.26
C ARG A 235 -19.79 1.63 -5.37
N LEU A 236 -20.51 1.25 -4.32
CA LEU A 236 -21.38 0.07 -4.32
C LEU A 236 -22.43 0.15 -5.44
N ALA A 237 -23.08 1.31 -5.62
CA ALA A 237 -24.03 1.52 -6.70
C ALA A 237 -23.38 1.45 -8.10
N LYS A 238 -22.08 1.77 -8.22
CA LYS A 238 -21.32 1.68 -9.48
C LYS A 238 -20.74 0.29 -9.75
N ALA A 239 -20.51 -0.51 -8.72
CA ALA A 239 -20.03 -1.89 -8.85
C ALA A 239 -20.96 -2.75 -9.70
N GLU A 240 -22.24 -2.37 -9.79
CA GLU A 240 -23.23 -3.02 -10.65
C GLU A 240 -23.10 -2.61 -12.14
N GLY A 241 -22.21 -1.67 -12.52
CA GLY A 241 -22.24 -1.02 -13.84
C GLY A 241 -20.93 -0.55 -14.50
N GLY A 242 -19.71 -0.77 -13.97
CA GLY A 242 -18.49 -0.49 -14.75
C GLY A 242 -17.10 -0.54 -14.07
N ASP A 243 -16.07 -0.49 -14.92
CA ASP A 243 -14.59 -0.65 -14.77
C ASP A 243 -13.87 0.22 -13.69
N ARG A 244 -14.60 1.09 -12.98
CA ARG A 244 -14.02 1.98 -11.96
C ARG A 244 -14.55 1.75 -10.55
N ALA A 245 -15.29 0.66 -10.38
CA ALA A 245 -15.74 0.21 -9.08
C ALA A 245 -14.71 -0.69 -8.39
N ASP A 246 -13.64 -1.11 -9.06
CA ASP A 246 -12.62 -1.95 -8.46
C ASP A 246 -11.92 -1.27 -7.29
N LEU A 247 -11.47 -2.09 -6.35
CA LEU A 247 -10.90 -1.62 -5.10
C LEU A 247 -9.59 -0.85 -5.34
N CYS A 248 -8.86 -1.17 -6.40
CA CYS A 248 -7.71 -0.39 -6.85
C CYS A 248 -8.03 1.09 -7.12
N PHE A 249 -9.28 1.52 -7.27
CA PHE A 249 -9.64 2.94 -7.44
C PHE A 249 -10.15 3.61 -6.15
N LEU A 250 -10.21 2.89 -5.02
CA LEU A 250 -10.50 3.45 -3.71
C LEU A 250 -9.20 4.00 -3.10
N PRO A 251 -9.09 5.29 -2.74
CA PRO A 251 -7.86 5.82 -2.13
C PRO A 251 -7.57 5.18 -0.76
N GLY A 252 -8.55 5.10 0.13
CA GLY A 252 -8.33 4.77 1.55
C GLY A 252 -7.85 5.98 2.36
N GLY A 253 -7.19 5.73 3.50
CA GLY A 253 -6.57 6.78 4.33
C GLY A 253 -5.50 6.24 5.30
N TYR A 254 -4.25 6.15 4.82
CA TYR A 254 -3.10 5.59 5.54
C TYR A 254 -2.39 6.58 6.47
N GLY A 255 -2.61 7.89 6.30
CA GLY A 255 -2.14 8.94 7.22
C GLY A 255 -0.62 9.00 7.38
N ARG A 256 0.11 8.88 6.28
CA ARG A 256 1.58 8.95 6.23
C ARG A 256 2.10 10.19 5.52
N MET A 257 1.23 11.20 5.31
CA MET A 257 1.59 12.48 4.71
C MET A 257 1.53 13.60 5.74
N THR A 258 2.61 14.37 5.85
CA THR A 258 2.56 15.72 6.46
C THR A 258 2.19 16.73 5.39
N PRO A 259 1.64 17.92 5.74
CA PRO A 259 1.31 18.94 4.75
C PRO A 259 2.49 19.33 3.84
N ALA A 260 3.71 19.42 4.40
CA ALA A 260 4.91 19.73 3.63
C ALA A 260 5.28 18.61 2.64
N TYR A 261 5.17 17.35 3.07
CA TYR A 261 5.48 16.20 2.23
C TYR A 261 4.42 15.96 1.14
N ASP A 262 3.15 16.17 1.48
CA ASP A 262 2.01 16.11 0.54
C ASP A 262 2.13 17.15 -0.57
N ARG A 263 2.56 18.37 -0.20
CA ARG A 263 2.80 19.44 -1.15
C ARG A 263 3.81 19.03 -2.23
N VAL A 264 4.91 18.36 -1.87
CA VAL A 264 5.93 17.93 -2.85
C VAL A 264 5.34 17.00 -3.90
N ALA A 265 4.71 15.90 -3.48
CA ALA A 265 4.12 14.94 -4.40
C ALA A 265 2.97 15.54 -5.22
N THR A 266 2.12 16.36 -4.60
CA THR A 266 0.99 17.03 -5.28
C THR A 266 1.50 17.99 -6.35
N THR A 267 2.41 18.90 -6.02
CA THR A 267 2.96 19.88 -6.97
C THR A 267 3.66 19.20 -8.15
N ILE A 268 4.41 18.12 -7.92
CA ILE A 268 5.03 17.37 -9.02
C ILE A 268 3.97 16.72 -9.91
N ASN A 269 2.97 16.06 -9.32
CA ASN A 269 1.91 15.40 -10.08
C ASN A 269 1.07 16.40 -10.89
N ASP A 270 0.73 17.55 -10.32
CA ASP A 270 -0.03 18.61 -10.99
C ASP A 270 0.75 19.15 -12.19
N PHE A 271 2.05 19.46 -12.00
CA PHE A 271 2.92 19.89 -13.10
C PHE A 271 3.00 18.87 -14.24
N LEU A 272 3.17 17.58 -13.91
CA LEU A 272 3.26 16.52 -14.92
C LEU A 272 1.93 16.41 -15.70
N LEU A 273 0.79 16.45 -15.00
CA LEU A 273 -0.53 16.42 -15.62
C LEU A 273 -0.77 17.62 -16.53
N ASP A 274 -0.49 18.83 -16.06
CA ASP A 274 -0.73 20.06 -16.81
C ASP A 274 0.17 20.17 -18.04
N SER A 275 1.43 19.76 -17.90
CA SER A 275 2.43 19.94 -18.95
C SER A 275 2.41 18.84 -20.01
N GLY A 276 2.05 17.60 -19.66
CA GLY A 276 2.13 16.45 -20.56
C GLY A 276 1.02 15.42 -20.42
N GLY A 277 -0.05 15.74 -19.70
CA GLY A 277 -1.25 14.92 -19.56
C GLY A 277 -1.09 13.67 -18.71
N ARG A 278 -2.09 12.77 -18.77
CA ARG A 278 -2.19 11.55 -17.95
C ARG A 278 -0.99 10.59 -18.08
N THR A 279 -0.23 10.70 -19.16
CA THR A 279 0.93 9.84 -19.47
C THR A 279 2.28 10.47 -19.13
N ALA A 280 2.35 11.73 -18.70
CA ALA A 280 3.63 12.41 -18.45
C ALA A 280 4.44 11.73 -17.33
N GLY A 281 3.75 11.28 -16.30
CA GLY A 281 4.33 10.61 -15.15
C GLY A 281 3.43 10.70 -13.91
N SER A 282 3.92 10.12 -12.83
CA SER A 282 3.33 10.25 -11.50
C SER A 282 4.36 9.91 -10.44
N VAL A 283 4.31 10.62 -9.32
CA VAL A 283 5.09 10.29 -8.12
C VAL A 283 4.18 10.07 -6.92
N GLN A 284 4.67 9.27 -5.99
CA GLN A 284 4.07 9.06 -4.68
C GLN A 284 5.16 8.98 -3.62
N ARG A 285 4.75 8.83 -2.37
CA ARG A 285 5.64 8.58 -1.24
C ARG A 285 6.44 7.27 -1.43
N LEU A 286 7.69 7.26 -0.98
CA LEU A 286 8.49 6.04 -0.83
C LEU A 286 8.80 5.74 0.65
N GLY A 287 8.81 4.46 1.00
CA GLY A 287 9.18 3.97 2.33
C GLY A 287 8.06 4.08 3.36
N ALA A 288 8.34 4.64 4.54
CA ALA A 288 7.39 4.69 5.67
C ALA A 288 6.53 5.97 5.72
N GLY A 289 6.97 7.05 5.07
CA GLY A 289 6.28 8.34 5.06
C GLY A 289 6.72 9.38 6.07
N TRP A 290 5.88 10.39 6.24
CA TRP A 290 6.10 11.62 7.02
C TRP A 290 7.33 12.44 6.62
N GLY A 291 7.83 12.23 5.40
CA GLY A 291 9.03 12.84 4.84
C GLY A 291 9.91 11.82 4.10
N GLY A 292 11.08 12.28 3.67
CA GLY A 292 12.02 11.52 2.84
C GLY A 292 11.68 11.58 1.36
N ASN A 293 11.89 10.48 0.64
CA ASN A 293 11.84 10.52 -0.83
C ASN A 293 10.42 10.38 -1.38
N VAL A 294 10.13 11.08 -2.47
CA VAL A 294 9.05 10.72 -3.39
C VAL A 294 9.63 10.01 -4.60
N GLY A 295 8.83 9.21 -5.29
CA GLY A 295 9.27 8.53 -6.50
C GLY A 295 8.13 7.91 -7.28
N GLY A 296 8.46 7.43 -8.47
CA GLY A 296 7.48 6.87 -9.39
C GLY A 296 8.03 6.80 -10.80
N LEU A 297 7.16 6.85 -11.79
CA LEU A 297 7.52 6.77 -13.20
C LEU A 297 7.26 8.10 -13.88
N VAL A 298 8.25 8.60 -14.62
CA VAL A 298 8.15 9.86 -15.36
C VAL A 298 8.73 9.66 -16.76
N ARG A 299 8.14 10.29 -17.79
CA ARG A 299 8.69 10.23 -19.15
C ARG A 299 10.10 10.81 -19.18
N LYS A 300 10.98 10.15 -19.93
CA LYS A 300 12.40 10.53 -20.07
C LYS A 300 12.60 11.96 -20.54
N GLU A 301 11.63 12.54 -21.27
CA GLU A 301 11.67 13.94 -21.69
C GLU A 301 11.80 14.94 -20.53
N TYR A 302 11.29 14.58 -19.34
CA TYR A 302 11.32 15.42 -18.13
C TYR A 302 12.58 15.24 -17.29
N VAL A 303 13.35 14.18 -17.48
CA VAL A 303 14.56 13.90 -16.65
C VAL A 303 15.86 13.92 -17.43
N SER A 304 15.79 13.69 -18.74
CA SER A 304 16.96 13.59 -19.62
C SER A 304 16.74 14.24 -21.00
N GLY A 305 15.57 14.84 -21.22
CA GLY A 305 15.18 15.41 -22.50
C GLY A 305 14.77 16.88 -22.43
N PRO A 306 13.98 17.37 -23.40
CA PRO A 306 13.76 18.80 -23.61
C PRO A 306 12.99 19.49 -22.48
N ARG A 307 12.19 18.77 -21.69
CA ARG A 307 11.39 19.32 -20.57
C ARG A 307 12.11 19.27 -19.22
N ARG A 308 13.36 18.79 -19.20
CA ARG A 308 14.14 18.65 -17.97
C ARG A 308 14.30 19.97 -17.23
N ARG A 309 14.63 21.05 -17.93
CA ARG A 309 14.82 22.37 -17.32
C ARG A 309 13.54 22.89 -16.67
N ASP A 310 12.40 22.75 -17.35
CA ASP A 310 11.11 23.17 -16.80
C ASP A 310 10.79 22.41 -15.51
N PHE A 311 11.14 21.12 -15.45
CA PHE A 311 10.91 20.31 -14.26
C PHE A 311 11.89 20.65 -13.12
N GLU A 312 13.18 20.87 -13.41
CA GLU A 312 14.16 21.35 -12.42
C GLU A 312 13.78 22.74 -11.90
N GLU A 313 13.29 23.64 -12.75
CA GLU A 313 12.82 24.97 -12.35
C GLU A 313 11.60 24.89 -11.44
N LEU A 314 10.65 23.97 -11.69
CA LEU A 314 9.53 23.70 -10.79
C LEU A 314 10.05 23.25 -9.41
N LEU A 315 10.92 22.23 -9.38
CA LEU A 315 11.46 21.68 -8.14
C LEU A 315 12.18 22.77 -7.33
N GLN A 316 13.00 23.59 -7.98
CA GLN A 316 13.73 24.64 -7.31
C GLN A 316 12.82 25.79 -6.84
N ARG A 317 11.95 26.32 -7.72
CA ARG A 317 11.20 27.55 -7.42
C ARG A 317 9.99 27.29 -6.52
N GLU A 318 9.27 26.20 -6.76
CA GLU A 318 8.05 25.90 -6.02
C GLU A 318 8.32 25.08 -4.77
N LEU A 319 9.31 24.19 -4.80
CA LEU A 319 9.56 23.23 -3.71
C LEU A 319 10.87 23.47 -2.97
N ASN A 320 11.73 24.38 -3.45
CA ASN A 320 13.08 24.59 -2.91
C ASN A 320 13.91 23.28 -2.86
N ILE A 321 13.72 22.43 -3.88
CA ILE A 321 14.48 21.20 -4.08
C ILE A 321 15.49 21.48 -5.20
N ASP A 322 16.77 21.57 -4.81
CA ASP A 322 17.89 21.69 -5.74
C ASP A 322 18.41 20.28 -6.07
N CYS A 323 18.16 19.82 -7.29
CA CYS A 323 18.69 18.54 -7.75
C CYS A 323 18.96 18.53 -9.25
N ASP A 324 19.93 17.71 -9.64
CA ASP A 324 20.12 17.30 -11.03
C ASP A 324 19.23 16.09 -11.29
N LEU A 325 18.18 16.25 -12.12
CA LEU A 325 17.22 15.18 -12.39
C LEU A 325 17.85 13.94 -13.04
N ALA A 326 19.01 14.04 -13.69
CA ALA A 326 19.70 12.87 -14.21
C ALA A 326 20.25 11.98 -13.08
N ASN A 327 20.57 12.56 -11.93
CA ASN A 327 21.01 11.82 -10.73
C ASN A 327 19.83 11.23 -9.93
N CYS A 328 18.59 11.62 -10.27
CA CYS A 328 17.38 11.09 -9.65
C CYS A 328 16.85 9.83 -10.35
N ILE A 329 17.45 9.40 -11.47
CA ILE A 329 17.01 8.22 -12.21
C ILE A 329 17.47 6.95 -11.47
N ALA A 330 16.50 6.13 -11.05
CA ALA A 330 16.72 4.83 -10.45
C ALA A 330 16.44 3.74 -11.49
N SER A 331 17.47 3.15 -12.09
CA SER A 331 17.28 2.04 -13.03
C SER A 331 16.90 0.75 -12.27
N PRO A 332 15.80 0.05 -12.63
CA PRO A 332 15.46 -1.21 -11.98
C PRO A 332 16.61 -2.23 -12.13
N GLY A 333 17.15 -2.66 -11.00
CA GLY A 333 18.31 -3.55 -10.91
C GLY A 333 17.93 -5.02 -10.75
N GLU A 334 18.89 -5.90 -11.02
CA GLU A 334 18.77 -7.32 -10.69
C GLU A 334 18.88 -7.52 -9.18
N GLY A 335 18.13 -8.49 -8.65
CA GLY A 335 18.18 -8.87 -7.25
C GLY A 335 19.55 -9.40 -6.82
N ALA A 336 19.73 -9.53 -5.51
CA ALA A 336 20.96 -9.97 -4.89
C ALA A 336 21.42 -11.34 -5.45
N CYS A 337 22.71 -11.43 -5.81
CA CYS A 337 23.32 -12.66 -6.29
C CYS A 337 24.70 -12.87 -5.64
N LEU A 338 25.14 -14.13 -5.60
CA LEU A 338 26.50 -14.48 -5.18
C LEU A 338 27.44 -14.33 -6.37
N LEU A 339 28.48 -13.52 -6.21
CA LEU A 339 29.56 -13.41 -7.19
C LEU A 339 30.54 -14.57 -6.97
N THR A 340 30.78 -15.38 -8.00
CA THR A 340 31.86 -16.36 -7.96
C THR A 340 33.19 -15.63 -8.10
N PRO A 341 34.19 -15.89 -7.23
CA PRO A 341 35.51 -15.30 -7.42
C PRO A 341 36.08 -15.70 -8.80
N PRO A 342 36.86 -14.83 -9.45
CA PRO A 342 37.50 -15.18 -10.71
C PRO A 342 38.39 -16.41 -10.52
N ALA A 343 38.42 -17.29 -11.51
CA ALA A 343 39.27 -18.47 -11.48
C ALA A 343 40.73 -18.03 -11.26
N GLU A 344 41.41 -18.66 -10.30
CA GLU A 344 42.85 -18.47 -10.10
C GLU A 344 43.56 -18.86 -11.42
N GLY A 345 44.22 -17.87 -12.05
CA GLY A 345 44.98 -18.04 -13.29
C GLY A 345 46.37 -18.59 -13.07
#